data_AF-A0A369T7R1-F1
#
_entry.id   AF-A0A369T7R1-F1
#
_cell.length_a   1.000
_cell.length_b   1.000
_cell.length_c   1.000
_cell.angle_alpha   90.00
_cell.angle_beta   90.00
_cell.angle_gamma   90.00
#
_symmetry.space_group_name_H-M   'P 1'
#
loop_
_entity.id
_entity.type
_entity.pdbx_description
1 polymer ?
#
loop_
_entity_poly.entity_id
_entity_poly.type
_entity_poly.pdbx_seq_one_letter_code
_entity_poly.pdbx_strand_id
1 'polypeptide(L)'
;MNNKAFIGFENHVETGVVSAGSQSPAYPAQNLRRPQAAYAWRSAGTTSDHIDIDAGVAADWQLFCLIKTNLTPAATLRWTVGTAQGAGDTADAGTMSAGVAPGYGQSIVVLDGVAVGRWARVRIDDPGNPDGYLAVGLAYAGVGRRPLRNLAWGFQSGRAGKNVETETKGAQKYYDLGPQPRVLPFRLPALTENERWGWADALDMHARLGGNVLVIPRPGSPHVGREAIYGTLEAPSGGGLFTHRRFDRVGVEVRVREAE
;
A
#
# COMPACT_ATOMS: atom_id res chain seq x y z
N MET A 1 10.05 18.08 0.10
CA MET A 1 9.98 16.75 -0.56
C MET A 1 9.53 16.91 -2.00
N ASN A 2 10.08 16.12 -2.91
CA ASN A 2 9.73 16.14 -4.33
C ASN A 2 8.34 15.49 -4.53
N ASN A 3 7.35 16.21 -5.05
CA ASN A 3 5.94 15.77 -5.15
C ASN A 3 5.66 14.78 -6.29
N LYS A 4 6.66 14.00 -6.70
CA LYS A 4 6.48 12.96 -7.72
C LYS A 4 5.86 11.71 -7.10
N ALA A 5 5.02 11.05 -7.88
CA ALA A 5 4.37 9.82 -7.45
C ALA A 5 5.38 8.68 -7.27
N PHE A 6 4.95 7.71 -6.47
CA PHE A 6 5.64 6.45 -6.28
C PHE A 6 4.74 5.28 -6.66
N ILE A 7 5.37 4.25 -7.21
CA ILE A 7 4.76 2.96 -7.51
C ILE A 7 5.64 1.88 -6.87
N GLY A 8 5.10 1.17 -5.88
CA GLY A 8 5.76 0.05 -5.20
C GLY A 8 5.07 -1.27 -5.56
N PHE A 9 5.84 -2.25 -6.00
CA PHE A 9 5.34 -3.60 -6.31
C PHE A 9 6.25 -4.71 -5.75
N GLU A 10 7.50 -4.39 -5.44
CA GLU A 10 8.40 -5.24 -4.67
C GLU A 10 8.05 -5.12 -3.19
N ASN A 11 7.28 -6.07 -2.66
CA ASN A 11 6.85 -6.09 -1.26
C ASN A 11 7.61 -7.15 -0.47
N HIS A 12 8.54 -6.72 0.39
CA HIS A 12 9.32 -7.63 1.24
C HIS A 12 8.50 -8.26 2.36
N VAL A 13 7.29 -7.74 2.64
CA VAL A 13 6.36 -8.38 3.58
C VAL A 13 5.88 -9.72 3.02
N GLU A 14 5.60 -9.82 1.73
CA GLU A 14 5.05 -11.05 1.13
C GLU A 14 6.14 -12.14 0.99
N THR A 15 7.34 -11.73 0.58
CA THR A 15 8.46 -12.64 0.33
C THR A 15 9.28 -12.98 1.57
N GLY A 16 9.36 -12.06 2.53
CA GLY A 16 10.16 -12.18 3.75
C GLY A 16 9.50 -12.97 4.88
N VAL A 17 10.16 -12.96 6.04
CA VAL A 17 9.63 -13.51 7.30
C VAL A 17 9.11 -12.37 8.16
N VAL A 18 7.84 -12.48 8.57
CA VAL A 18 7.18 -11.47 9.41
C VAL A 18 7.01 -12.00 10.83
N SER A 19 7.42 -11.21 11.82
CA SER A 19 7.21 -11.50 13.24
C SER A 19 6.70 -10.24 13.94
N ALA A 20 6.20 -10.38 15.17
CA ALA A 20 5.71 -9.27 15.98
C ALA A 20 6.13 -9.47 17.43
N GLY A 21 6.19 -8.38 18.19
CA GLY A 21 6.51 -8.44 19.62
C GLY A 21 5.49 -9.26 20.40
N SER A 22 4.21 -9.15 20.03
CA SER A 22 3.16 -10.02 20.52
C SER A 22 2.17 -10.38 19.40
N GLN A 23 1.42 -11.45 19.60
CA GLN A 23 0.38 -11.86 18.67
C GLN A 23 -0.71 -12.68 19.34
N SER A 24 -1.94 -12.49 18.89
CA SER A 24 -3.03 -13.41 19.19
C SER A 24 -2.87 -14.71 18.40
N PRO A 25 -3.09 -15.90 18.99
CA PRO A 25 -2.94 -17.18 18.29
C PRO A 25 -3.79 -17.32 17.02
N ALA A 26 -4.97 -16.69 16.99
CA ALA A 26 -5.87 -16.70 15.83
C ALA A 26 -5.45 -15.71 14.72
N TYR A 27 -4.59 -14.73 15.05
CA TYR A 27 -4.20 -13.63 14.17
C TYR A 27 -2.68 -13.42 14.20
N PRO A 28 -1.87 -14.43 13.79
CA PRO A 28 -0.42 -14.34 13.82
C PRO A 28 0.14 -13.32 12.82
N ALA A 29 1.35 -12.82 13.06
CA ALA A 29 2.01 -11.83 12.20
C ALA A 29 2.22 -12.33 10.76
N GLN A 30 2.36 -13.64 10.58
CA GLN A 30 2.49 -14.32 9.29
C GLN A 30 1.29 -14.12 8.36
N ASN A 31 0.12 -13.73 8.90
CA ASN A 31 -1.05 -13.40 8.08
C ASN A 31 -0.80 -12.22 7.14
N LEU A 32 0.07 -11.27 7.53
CA LEU A 32 0.38 -10.08 6.73
C LEU A 32 1.08 -10.41 5.40
N ARG A 33 1.62 -11.63 5.25
CA ARG A 33 2.23 -12.10 4.01
C ARG A 33 1.19 -12.45 2.93
N ARG A 34 -0.07 -12.57 3.31
CA ARG A 34 -1.15 -12.93 2.39
C ARG A 34 -1.58 -11.68 1.62
N PRO A 35 -1.86 -11.78 0.31
CA PRO A 35 -2.26 -10.63 -0.50
C PRO A 35 -3.72 -10.18 -0.24
N GLN A 36 -4.49 -10.93 0.55
CA GLN A 36 -5.90 -10.68 0.83
C GLN A 36 -6.07 -10.15 2.26
N ALA A 37 -6.90 -9.12 2.43
CA ALA A 37 -7.02 -8.45 3.73
C ALA A 37 -7.93 -9.19 4.74
N ALA A 38 -8.53 -10.32 4.33
CA ALA A 38 -9.30 -11.19 5.21
C ALA A 38 -8.47 -11.78 6.36
N TYR A 39 -7.14 -11.83 6.21
CA TYR A 39 -6.21 -12.32 7.22
C TYR A 39 -5.51 -11.12 7.87
N ALA A 40 -5.77 -10.88 9.16
CA ALA A 40 -5.14 -9.80 9.91
C ALA A 40 -4.11 -10.34 10.89
N TRP A 41 -3.11 -9.52 11.22
CA TRP A 41 -2.37 -9.64 12.47
C TRP A 41 -3.11 -8.90 13.58
N ARG A 42 -3.06 -9.43 14.80
CA ARG A 42 -3.47 -8.72 16.02
C ARG A 42 -2.47 -8.91 17.14
N SER A 43 -2.19 -7.85 17.88
CA SER A 43 -1.39 -7.91 19.11
C SER A 43 -2.10 -8.72 20.20
N ALA A 44 -1.36 -9.17 21.22
CA ALA A 44 -1.88 -9.95 22.33
C ALA A 44 -2.51 -9.07 23.43
N GLY A 45 -3.53 -8.27 23.08
CA GLY A 45 -4.24 -7.40 24.04
C GLY A 45 -3.41 -6.22 24.54
N THR A 46 -2.51 -5.71 23.70
CA THR A 46 -1.72 -4.50 23.96
C THR A 46 -1.97 -3.47 22.86
N THR A 47 -1.91 -2.20 23.23
CA THR A 47 -2.03 -1.06 22.32
C THR A 47 -0.67 -0.43 21.98
N SER A 48 0.43 -1.05 22.42
CA SER A 48 1.80 -0.70 22.06
C SER A 48 2.55 -1.99 21.69
N ASP A 49 3.04 -2.09 20.46
CA ASP A 49 3.75 -3.26 19.96
C ASP A 49 4.62 -2.94 18.73
N HIS A 50 5.27 -3.94 18.16
CA HIS A 50 6.03 -3.82 16.94
C HIS A 50 5.85 -5.02 16.01
N ILE A 51 6.11 -4.78 14.72
CA ILE A 51 6.18 -5.79 13.67
C ILE A 51 7.58 -5.70 13.05
N ASP A 52 8.22 -6.85 12.88
CA ASP A 52 9.50 -7.04 12.22
C ASP A 52 9.33 -7.77 10.89
N ILE A 53 10.04 -7.30 9.88
CA ILE A 53 10.08 -7.87 8.54
C ILE A 53 11.55 -8.18 8.22
N ASP A 54 11.87 -9.46 8.06
CA ASP A 54 13.17 -9.95 7.59
C ASP A 54 13.10 -10.22 6.09
N ALA A 55 13.83 -9.46 5.28
CA ALA A 55 13.96 -9.74 3.86
C ALA A 55 14.88 -10.94 3.56
N GLY A 56 15.51 -11.54 4.58
CA GLY A 56 16.44 -12.66 4.47
C GLY A 56 17.85 -12.25 4.03
N VAL A 57 17.95 -11.20 3.24
CA VAL A 57 19.18 -10.55 2.77
C VAL A 57 19.05 -9.03 2.87
N ALA A 58 20.16 -8.30 2.72
CA ALA A 58 20.09 -6.85 2.62
C ALA A 58 19.25 -6.44 1.39
N ALA A 59 18.30 -5.55 1.61
CA ALA A 59 17.32 -5.10 0.62
C ALA A 59 17.13 -3.58 0.71
N ASP A 60 16.52 -3.03 -0.33
CA ASP A 60 16.18 -1.62 -0.43
C ASP A 60 14.79 -1.34 0.16
N TRP A 61 14.70 -0.30 0.99
CA TRP A 61 13.50 0.11 1.70
C TRP A 61 13.25 1.60 1.50
N GLN A 62 11.99 1.97 1.23
CA GLN A 62 11.65 3.38 1.06
C GLN A 62 10.18 3.68 1.37
N LEU A 63 9.28 2.80 0.95
CA LEU A 63 7.84 2.96 1.14
C LEU A 63 7.37 1.96 2.18
N PHE A 64 6.60 2.46 3.13
CA PHE A 64 5.96 1.66 4.17
C PHE A 64 4.48 1.99 4.22
N CYS A 65 3.65 0.98 4.32
CA CYS A 65 2.20 1.13 4.37
C CYS A 65 1.61 0.09 5.32
N LEU A 66 0.70 0.52 6.19
CA LEU A 66 -0.18 -0.36 6.96
C LEU A 66 -1.61 -0.06 6.54
N ILE A 67 -2.41 -1.09 6.28
CA ILE A 67 -3.72 -0.98 5.65
C ILE A 67 -4.74 -1.82 6.42
N LYS A 68 -6.00 -1.37 6.42
CA LYS A 68 -7.11 -1.92 7.23
C LYS A 68 -6.72 -2.06 8.70
N THR A 69 -6.15 -0.99 9.24
CA THR A 69 -5.75 -0.92 10.64
C THR A 69 -6.89 -0.43 11.52
N ASN A 70 -6.94 -0.85 12.78
CA ASN A 70 -7.83 -0.27 13.79
C ASN A 70 -7.22 0.92 14.54
N LEU A 71 -6.10 1.47 14.06
CA LEU A 71 -5.40 2.57 14.70
C LEU A 71 -6.26 3.84 14.77
N THR A 72 -6.20 4.52 15.91
CA THR A 72 -6.83 5.84 16.06
C THR A 72 -6.01 6.93 15.36
N PRO A 73 -6.60 8.11 15.08
CA PRO A 73 -5.84 9.25 14.57
C PRO A 73 -4.72 9.75 15.51
N ALA A 74 -4.77 9.37 16.80
CA ALA A 74 -3.75 9.72 17.80
C ALA A 74 -2.59 8.72 17.84
N ALA A 75 -2.70 7.58 17.15
CA ALA A 75 -1.65 6.58 17.08
C ALA A 75 -0.35 7.17 16.52
N THR A 76 0.77 6.69 17.03
CA THR A 76 2.11 7.02 16.53
C THR A 76 2.80 5.78 15.98
N LEU A 77 3.63 6.00 14.97
CA LEU A 77 4.44 4.98 14.32
C LEU A 77 5.89 5.41 14.30
N ARG A 78 6.79 4.44 14.34
CA ARG A 78 8.21 4.65 14.05
C ARG A 78 8.71 3.50 13.20
N TRP A 79 9.14 3.81 11.98
CA TRP A 79 9.77 2.86 11.09
C TRP A 79 11.28 2.94 11.22
N THR A 80 11.93 1.81 11.45
CA THR A 80 13.39 1.68 11.37
C THR A 80 13.78 0.61 10.38
N VAL A 81 14.93 0.78 9.75
CA VAL A 81 15.57 -0.19 8.85
C VAL A 81 16.95 -0.47 9.42
N GLY A 82 17.33 -1.74 9.51
CA GLY A 82 18.58 -2.14 10.15
C GLY A 82 19.22 -3.40 9.61
N THR A 83 20.44 -3.69 10.06
CA THR A 83 21.19 -4.90 9.69
C THR A 83 20.84 -6.10 10.58
N ALA A 84 20.24 -5.86 11.74
CA ALA A 84 19.78 -6.88 12.67
C ALA A 84 18.33 -6.60 13.11
N GLN A 85 17.68 -7.62 13.68
CA GLN A 85 16.31 -7.48 14.18
C GLN A 85 16.27 -6.44 15.32
N GLY A 86 15.61 -5.31 15.07
CA GLY A 86 15.44 -4.24 16.06
C GLY A 86 16.73 -3.52 16.48
N ALA A 87 17.81 -3.64 15.71
CA ALA A 87 19.10 -3.03 16.02
C ALA A 87 19.92 -2.76 14.75
N GLY A 88 21.00 -1.99 14.88
CA GLY A 88 21.89 -1.67 13.77
C GLY A 88 21.19 -0.82 12.71
N ASP A 89 20.42 0.18 13.17
CA ASP A 89 19.59 1.02 12.31
C ASP A 89 20.45 1.77 11.27
N THR A 90 20.16 1.53 10.00
CA THR A 90 20.71 2.27 8.85
C THR A 90 19.79 3.42 8.45
N ALA A 91 18.51 3.37 8.83
CA ALA A 91 17.59 4.47 8.75
C ALA A 91 16.55 4.41 9.88
N ASP A 92 16.10 5.59 10.30
CA ASP A 92 15.06 5.77 11.31
C ASP A 92 14.18 6.95 10.89
N ALA A 93 12.88 6.69 10.73
CA ALA A 93 11.90 7.72 10.39
C ALA A 93 11.56 8.64 11.57
N GLY A 94 12.01 8.29 12.79
CA GLY A 94 11.57 8.91 14.02
C GLY A 94 10.12 8.56 14.38
N THR A 95 9.66 9.03 15.54
CA THR A 95 8.26 8.88 15.93
C THR A 95 7.41 9.91 15.20
N MET A 96 6.41 9.46 14.47
CA MET A 96 5.48 10.29 13.71
C MET A 96 4.03 9.87 13.97
N SER A 97 3.08 10.76 13.68
CA SER A 97 1.66 10.37 13.66
C SER A 97 1.45 9.27 12.62
N ALA A 98 0.59 8.30 12.94
CA ALA A 98 0.19 7.27 12.00
C ALA A 98 -0.52 7.82 10.75
N GLY A 99 -1.04 9.06 10.80
CA GLY A 99 -1.69 9.71 9.67
C GLY A 99 -2.98 9.02 9.22
N VAL A 100 -3.55 8.16 10.06
CA VAL A 100 -4.74 7.37 9.75
C VAL A 100 -5.98 8.27 9.79
N ALA A 101 -6.68 8.33 8.67
CA ALA A 101 -7.96 9.01 8.59
C ALA A 101 -9.12 8.09 9.02
N PRO A 102 -10.12 8.61 9.77
CA PRO A 102 -11.33 7.86 10.09
C PRO A 102 -11.98 7.27 8.84
N GLY A 103 -12.29 5.97 8.87
CA GLY A 103 -12.91 5.24 7.76
C GLY A 103 -11.97 4.78 6.63
N TYR A 104 -10.67 5.08 6.70
CA TYR A 104 -9.67 4.59 5.73
C TYR A 104 -8.77 3.50 6.33
N GLY A 105 -8.37 3.64 7.60
CA GLY A 105 -7.52 2.64 8.27
C GLY A 105 -6.18 2.41 7.56
N GLN A 106 -5.61 3.45 6.95
CA GLN A 106 -4.38 3.38 6.17
C GLN A 106 -3.35 4.37 6.72
N SER A 107 -2.14 3.88 6.95
CA SER A 107 -0.96 4.65 7.33
C SER A 107 0.10 4.49 6.24
N ILE A 108 0.79 5.59 5.91
CA ILE A 108 1.82 5.62 4.87
C ILE A 108 2.99 6.42 5.37
N VAL A 109 4.18 5.83 5.24
CA VAL A 109 5.45 6.49 5.52
C VAL A 109 6.34 6.32 4.31
N VAL A 110 6.97 7.42 3.90
CA VAL A 110 7.91 7.47 2.78
C VAL A 110 9.21 8.05 3.31
N LEU A 111 10.29 7.29 3.22
CA LEU A 111 11.62 7.80 3.56
C LEU A 111 12.09 8.78 2.49
N ASP A 112 12.84 9.80 2.92
CA ASP A 112 13.42 10.80 2.02
C ASP A 112 14.40 10.19 1.00
N GLY A 113 15.12 9.13 1.43
CA GLY A 113 16.03 8.34 0.61
C GLY A 113 15.72 6.84 0.69
N VAL A 114 16.37 6.06 -0.18
CA VAL A 114 16.34 4.60 -0.07
C VAL A 114 17.30 4.18 1.04
N ALA A 115 16.80 3.44 2.02
CA ALA A 115 17.60 2.83 3.06
C ALA A 115 17.94 1.39 2.68
N VAL A 116 19.16 0.95 3.01
CA VAL A 116 19.60 -0.43 2.78
C VAL A 116 19.72 -1.14 4.11
N GLY A 117 19.07 -2.29 4.25
CA GLY A 117 19.09 -3.09 5.47
C GLY A 117 18.45 -4.45 5.23
N ARG A 118 18.66 -5.39 6.15
CA ARG A 118 18.00 -6.71 6.07
C ARG A 118 16.63 -6.68 6.73
N TRP A 119 16.49 -5.88 7.78
CA TRP A 119 15.30 -5.81 8.61
C TRP A 119 14.62 -4.47 8.47
N ALA A 120 13.29 -4.48 8.43
CA ALA A 120 12.46 -3.31 8.69
C ALA A 120 11.56 -3.57 9.90
N ARG A 121 11.47 -2.60 10.79
CA ARG A 121 10.60 -2.65 11.97
C ARG A 121 9.65 -1.48 11.95
N VAL A 122 8.38 -1.74 12.26
CA VAL A 122 7.44 -0.71 12.68
C VAL A 122 7.13 -0.87 14.14
N ARG A 123 7.37 0.17 14.93
CA ARG A 123 6.81 0.31 16.27
C ARG A 123 5.51 1.09 16.19
N ILE A 124 4.48 0.59 16.85
CA ILE A 124 3.13 1.14 16.87
C ILE A 124 2.76 1.44 18.32
N ASP A 125 2.29 2.65 18.58
CA ASP A 125 1.82 3.07 19.90
C ASP A 125 0.49 3.82 19.75
N ASP A 126 -0.59 3.25 20.29
CA ASP A 126 -1.95 3.79 20.23
C ASP A 126 -2.67 3.60 21.56
N PRO A 127 -2.18 4.20 22.66
CA PRO A 127 -2.67 3.92 24.01
C PRO A 127 -4.17 4.19 24.20
N GLY A 128 -4.76 5.05 23.37
CA GLY A 128 -6.19 5.37 23.37
C GLY A 128 -7.06 4.46 22.51
N ASN A 129 -6.53 3.35 21.98
CA ASN A 129 -7.31 2.44 21.14
C ASN A 129 -8.46 1.77 21.92
N PRO A 130 -9.73 2.04 21.57
CA PRO A 130 -10.87 1.53 22.31
C PRO A 130 -11.03 0.00 22.21
N ASP A 131 -10.45 -0.63 21.18
CA ASP A 131 -10.51 -2.08 21.02
C ASP A 131 -9.56 -2.82 22.00
N GLY A 132 -8.59 -2.11 22.60
CA GLY A 132 -7.61 -2.70 23.53
C GLY A 132 -6.54 -3.57 22.88
N TYR A 133 -6.49 -3.62 21.55
CA TYR A 133 -5.46 -4.32 20.78
C TYR A 133 -5.15 -3.56 19.48
N LEU A 134 -4.02 -3.86 18.88
CA LEU A 134 -3.63 -3.38 17.56
C LEU A 134 -3.99 -4.43 16.52
N ALA A 135 -4.54 -4.00 15.38
CA ALA A 135 -4.84 -4.86 14.25
C ALA A 135 -4.34 -4.22 12.95
N VAL A 136 -3.76 -5.05 12.08
CA VAL A 136 -3.34 -4.68 10.73
C VAL A 136 -3.80 -5.76 9.76
N GLY A 137 -4.52 -5.38 8.71
CA GLY A 137 -5.03 -6.32 7.71
C GLY A 137 -4.02 -6.61 6.59
N LEU A 138 -3.33 -5.58 6.10
CA LEU A 138 -2.31 -5.70 5.06
C LEU A 138 -1.14 -4.76 5.35
N ALA A 139 0.04 -5.13 4.87
CA ALA A 139 1.22 -4.28 4.95
C ALA A 139 2.01 -4.31 3.63
N TYR A 140 2.63 -3.17 3.32
CA TYR A 140 3.63 -3.04 2.28
C TYR A 140 4.89 -2.46 2.88
N ALA A 141 6.03 -3.08 2.61
CA ALA A 141 7.34 -2.54 2.94
C ALA A 141 8.33 -2.91 1.84
N GLY A 142 8.89 -1.89 1.19
CA GLY A 142 9.79 -2.12 0.07
C GLY A 142 10.22 -0.82 -0.61
N VAL A 143 10.80 -0.96 -1.79
CA VAL A 143 11.31 0.17 -2.57
C VAL A 143 10.25 0.74 -3.51
N GLY A 144 10.24 2.06 -3.68
CA GLY A 144 9.36 2.74 -4.61
C GLY A 144 10.04 3.04 -5.94
N ARG A 145 9.37 2.76 -7.06
CA ARG A 145 9.75 3.27 -8.38
C ARG A 145 9.13 4.65 -8.60
N ARG A 146 9.97 5.60 -9.02
CA ARG A 146 9.56 6.96 -9.35
C ARG A 146 9.65 7.17 -10.84
N PRO A 147 8.54 7.45 -11.55
CA PRO A 147 8.62 7.80 -12.94
C PRO A 147 9.25 9.21 -13.09
N LEU A 148 10.15 9.35 -14.05
CA LEU A 148 10.86 10.58 -14.39
C LEU A 148 9.87 11.67 -14.76
N ARG A 149 8.87 11.31 -15.57
CA ARG A 149 7.67 12.10 -15.84
C ARG A 149 6.58 11.67 -14.88
N ASN A 150 6.10 12.60 -14.07
CA ASN A 150 5.07 12.30 -13.07
C ASN A 150 3.77 11.80 -13.73
N LEU A 151 2.85 11.28 -12.91
CA LEU A 151 1.50 10.95 -13.36
C LEU A 151 0.89 12.13 -14.13
N ALA A 152 0.13 11.82 -15.18
CA ALA A 152 -0.57 12.84 -15.95
C ALA A 152 -1.48 13.66 -15.03
N TRP A 153 -1.59 14.95 -15.35
CA TRP A 153 -2.46 15.85 -14.59
C TRP A 153 -3.92 15.39 -14.64
N GLY A 154 -4.65 15.55 -13.53
CA GLY A 154 -6.05 15.17 -13.44
C GLY A 154 -6.30 13.69 -13.12
N PHE A 155 -5.41 13.03 -12.38
CA PHE A 155 -5.73 11.73 -11.79
C PHE A 155 -7.03 11.84 -10.98
N GLN A 156 -7.89 10.84 -11.11
CA GLN A 156 -9.20 10.85 -10.42
C GLN A 156 -9.12 9.91 -9.23
N SER A 157 -9.77 10.26 -8.12
CA SER A 157 -10.02 9.36 -7.00
C SER A 157 -11.51 9.02 -7.00
N GLY A 158 -11.85 7.74 -6.97
CA GLY A 158 -13.24 7.29 -6.99
C GLY A 158 -13.47 6.03 -6.17
N ARG A 159 -14.72 5.57 -6.19
CA ARG A 159 -15.12 4.26 -5.69
C ARG A 159 -15.84 3.53 -6.81
N ALA A 160 -15.50 2.27 -7.04
CA ALA A 160 -16.17 1.44 -8.03
C ALA A 160 -17.24 0.58 -7.35
N GLY A 161 -18.45 1.11 -7.28
CA GLY A 161 -19.57 0.44 -6.66
C GLY A 161 -20.13 -0.73 -7.45
N LYS A 162 -20.53 -1.79 -6.74
CA LYS A 162 -21.34 -2.89 -7.28
C LYS A 162 -22.81 -2.77 -6.80
N ASN A 163 -23.37 -1.57 -6.79
CA ASN A 163 -24.77 -1.42 -6.39
C ASN A 163 -25.67 -2.02 -7.46
N VAL A 164 -26.64 -2.83 -7.03
CA VAL A 164 -27.70 -3.34 -7.89
C VAL A 164 -28.96 -2.56 -7.59
N GLU A 165 -29.50 -1.88 -8.60
CA GLU A 165 -30.77 -1.16 -8.51
C GLU A 165 -31.87 -2.06 -9.06
N THR A 166 -32.85 -2.39 -8.22
CA THR A 166 -34.04 -3.11 -8.65
C THR A 166 -35.24 -2.17 -8.56
N GLU A 167 -35.91 -1.95 -9.69
CA GLU A 167 -37.13 -1.15 -9.75
C GLU A 167 -38.36 -2.07 -9.80
N THR A 168 -39.31 -1.84 -8.89
CA THR A 168 -40.58 -2.59 -8.87
C THR A 168 -41.62 -1.96 -9.81
N LYS A 169 -42.68 -2.72 -10.16
CA LYS A 169 -43.78 -2.21 -11.01
C LYS A 169 -44.48 -0.95 -10.47
N GLY A 170 -44.32 -0.64 -9.18
CA GLY A 170 -44.82 0.57 -8.53
C GLY A 170 -43.85 1.75 -8.51
N ALA A 171 -42.76 1.71 -9.28
CA ALA A 171 -41.69 2.71 -9.33
C ALA A 171 -40.94 2.92 -7.99
N GLN A 172 -41.05 1.97 -7.06
CA GLN A 172 -40.22 1.96 -5.85
C GLN A 172 -38.87 1.32 -6.18
N LYS A 173 -37.79 2.09 -5.94
CA LYS A 173 -36.41 1.69 -6.16
C LYS A 173 -35.82 1.09 -4.90
N TYR A 174 -35.27 -0.12 -5.00
CA TYR A 174 -34.50 -0.77 -3.95
C TYR A 174 -33.03 -0.76 -4.33
N TYR A 175 -32.18 -0.31 -3.39
CA TYR A 175 -30.74 -0.28 -3.56
C TYR A 175 -30.11 -1.39 -2.73
N ASP A 176 -29.58 -2.41 -3.40
CA ASP A 176 -28.69 -3.37 -2.77
C ASP A 176 -27.27 -2.79 -2.82
N LEU A 177 -26.80 -2.31 -1.67
CA LEU A 177 -25.49 -1.70 -1.53
C LEU A 177 -24.41 -2.78 -1.51
N GLY A 178 -23.72 -2.95 -2.63
CA GLY A 178 -22.53 -3.79 -2.73
C GLY A 178 -21.27 -3.09 -2.17
N PRO A 179 -20.15 -3.82 -2.05
CA PRO A 179 -18.88 -3.21 -1.65
C PRO A 179 -18.46 -2.10 -2.63
N GLN A 180 -17.87 -1.04 -2.06
CA GLN A 180 -17.47 0.20 -2.75
C GLN A 180 -15.94 0.41 -2.62
N PRO A 181 -15.12 -0.46 -3.25
CA PRO A 181 -13.66 -0.36 -3.20
C PRO A 181 -13.17 0.95 -3.81
N ARG A 182 -12.08 1.49 -3.27
CA ARG A 182 -11.43 2.67 -3.84
C ARG A 182 -10.74 2.33 -5.14
N VAL A 183 -10.79 3.24 -6.10
CA VAL A 183 -10.12 3.13 -7.40
C VAL A 183 -9.39 4.42 -7.72
N LEU A 184 -8.18 4.27 -8.23
CA LEU A 184 -7.32 5.36 -8.69
C LEU A 184 -6.97 5.12 -10.17
N PRO A 185 -7.74 5.68 -11.12
CA PRO A 185 -7.28 5.84 -12.50
C PRO A 185 -6.15 6.87 -12.58
N PHE A 186 -5.05 6.47 -13.19
CA PHE A 186 -3.97 7.38 -13.57
C PHE A 186 -3.39 7.01 -14.92
N ARG A 187 -2.61 7.95 -15.48
CA ARG A 187 -1.90 7.74 -16.74
C ARG A 187 -0.43 8.04 -16.56
N LEU A 188 0.44 7.18 -17.08
CA LEU A 188 1.87 7.42 -17.22
C LEU A 188 2.11 7.99 -18.61
N PRO A 189 2.34 9.31 -18.79
CA PRO A 189 2.26 9.96 -20.10
C PRO A 189 3.38 9.55 -21.08
N ALA A 190 4.58 9.25 -20.57
CA ALA A 190 5.65 8.63 -21.33
C ALA A 190 6.66 8.01 -20.36
N LEU A 191 6.98 6.75 -20.58
CA LEU A 191 8.10 6.07 -19.93
C LEU A 191 9.31 6.10 -20.87
N THR A 192 10.48 6.37 -20.31
CA THR A 192 11.74 6.25 -21.04
C THR A 192 12.12 4.78 -21.22
N GLU A 193 13.03 4.50 -22.16
CA GLU A 193 13.52 3.15 -22.40
C GLU A 193 14.16 2.52 -21.14
N ASN A 194 14.92 3.30 -20.38
CA ASN A 194 15.50 2.85 -19.11
C ASN A 194 14.44 2.51 -18.06
N GLU A 195 13.33 3.27 -17.98
CA GLU A 195 12.25 2.97 -17.03
C GLU A 195 11.48 1.72 -17.45
N ARG A 196 11.30 1.52 -18.76
CA ARG A 196 10.64 0.35 -19.30
C ARG A 196 11.38 -0.93 -18.92
N TRP A 197 12.63 -1.04 -19.36
CA TRP A 197 13.46 -2.22 -19.12
C TRP A 197 13.92 -2.33 -17.67
N GLY A 198 13.97 -1.21 -16.94
CA GLY A 198 14.37 -1.20 -15.55
C GLY A 198 13.30 -1.67 -14.58
N TRP A 199 12.01 -1.34 -14.80
CA TRP A 199 10.95 -1.72 -13.85
C TRP A 199 9.54 -1.85 -14.43
N ALA A 200 9.18 -1.17 -15.53
CA ALA A 200 7.79 -1.18 -15.98
C ALA A 200 7.34 -2.56 -16.51
N ASP A 201 8.22 -3.29 -17.20
CA ASP A 201 7.90 -4.65 -17.67
C ASP A 201 7.75 -5.64 -16.49
N ALA A 202 8.56 -5.47 -15.43
CA ALA A 202 8.42 -6.26 -14.20
C ALA A 202 7.10 -5.96 -13.47
N LEU A 203 6.69 -4.68 -13.44
CA LEU A 203 5.39 -4.26 -12.92
C LEU A 203 4.22 -4.87 -13.72
N ASP A 204 4.30 -4.90 -15.05
CA ASP A 204 3.28 -5.55 -15.90
C ASP A 204 3.14 -7.04 -15.54
N MET A 205 4.27 -7.74 -15.44
CA MET A 205 4.26 -9.17 -15.09
C MET A 205 3.69 -9.41 -13.69
N HIS A 206 4.09 -8.61 -12.69
CA HIS A 206 3.56 -8.68 -11.34
C HIS A 206 2.05 -8.49 -11.29
N ALA A 207 1.55 -7.49 -12.02
CA ALA A 207 0.11 -7.21 -12.12
C ALA A 207 -0.67 -8.34 -12.79
N ARG A 208 -0.14 -8.95 -13.86
CA ARG A 208 -0.79 -10.07 -14.56
C ARG A 208 -0.91 -11.33 -13.71
N LEU A 209 0.00 -11.51 -12.75
CA LEU A 209 -0.07 -12.59 -11.76
C LEU A 209 -1.04 -12.29 -10.61
N GLY A 210 -1.73 -11.15 -10.65
CA GLY A 210 -2.65 -10.71 -9.60
C GLY A 210 -1.94 -10.10 -8.39
N GLY A 211 -0.68 -9.69 -8.54
CA GLY A 211 0.08 -9.04 -7.48
C GLY A 211 -0.47 -7.66 -7.11
N ASN A 212 -0.38 -7.32 -5.83
CA ASN A 212 -0.77 -6.01 -5.34
C ASN A 212 0.32 -4.96 -5.60
N VAL A 213 -0.11 -3.73 -5.83
CA VAL A 213 0.73 -2.57 -6.12
C VAL A 213 0.31 -1.42 -5.23
N LEU A 214 1.29 -0.77 -4.61
CA LEU A 214 1.13 0.47 -3.87
C LEU A 214 1.36 1.65 -4.82
N VAL A 215 0.36 2.51 -4.97
CA VAL A 215 0.50 3.77 -5.72
C VAL A 215 0.28 4.94 -4.78
N ILE A 216 1.28 5.81 -4.68
CA ILE A 216 1.24 7.04 -3.88
C ILE A 216 1.34 8.23 -4.85
N PRO A 217 0.23 8.88 -5.22
CA PRO A 217 0.23 9.96 -6.21
C PRO A 217 1.02 11.20 -5.74
N ARG A 218 0.88 11.54 -4.45
CA ARG A 218 1.47 12.73 -3.85
C ARG A 218 2.02 12.39 -2.47
N PRO A 219 3.32 12.03 -2.34
CA PRO A 219 3.89 11.61 -1.07
C PRO A 219 3.90 12.71 0.00
N GLY A 220 3.98 13.98 -0.41
CA GLY A 220 3.95 15.13 0.50
C GLY A 220 2.54 15.64 0.86
N SER A 221 1.47 14.96 0.43
CA SER A 221 0.10 15.40 0.75
C SER A 221 -0.24 15.12 2.22
N PRO A 222 -0.87 16.06 2.95
CA PRO A 222 -1.39 15.77 4.31
C PRO A 222 -2.51 14.72 4.30
N HIS A 223 -3.01 14.34 3.11
CA HIS A 223 -4.04 13.33 2.93
C HIS A 223 -3.51 12.09 2.21
N VAL A 224 -2.20 11.84 2.26
CA VAL A 224 -1.56 10.70 1.59
C VAL A 224 -2.25 9.37 1.90
N GLY A 225 -2.67 9.13 3.16
CA GLY A 225 -3.41 7.93 3.58
C GLY A 225 -4.79 7.77 2.93
N ARG A 226 -5.38 8.85 2.39
CA ARG A 226 -6.64 8.82 1.64
C ARG A 226 -6.43 8.76 0.12
N GLU A 227 -5.27 9.19 -0.35
CA GLU A 227 -4.96 9.31 -1.77
C GLU A 227 -4.29 8.05 -2.31
N ALA A 228 -3.39 7.44 -1.56
CA ALA A 228 -2.68 6.26 -2.02
C ALA A 228 -3.57 5.03 -1.96
N ILE A 229 -3.35 4.10 -2.89
CA ILE A 229 -4.09 2.84 -2.96
C ILE A 229 -3.09 1.69 -2.97
N TYR A 230 -3.40 0.65 -2.20
CA TYR A 230 -2.77 -0.65 -2.31
C TYR A 230 -3.77 -1.65 -2.85
N GLY A 231 -3.43 -2.28 -3.97
CA GLY A 231 -4.23 -3.37 -4.52
C GLY A 231 -3.88 -3.70 -5.97
N THR A 232 -4.78 -4.35 -6.69
CA THR A 232 -4.47 -4.92 -8.00
C THR A 232 -4.56 -3.88 -9.11
N LEU A 233 -3.67 -3.99 -10.10
CA LEU A 233 -3.76 -3.19 -11.32
C LEU A 233 -4.79 -3.80 -12.28
N GLU A 234 -5.75 -2.99 -12.69
CA GLU A 234 -6.75 -3.32 -13.69
C GLU A 234 -6.45 -2.56 -14.98
N ALA A 235 -6.46 -3.29 -16.10
CA ALA A 235 -6.36 -2.67 -17.41
C ALA A 235 -7.67 -1.92 -17.74
N PRO A 236 -7.60 -0.78 -18.43
CA PRO A 236 -8.79 -0.19 -19.02
C PRO A 236 -9.40 -1.17 -20.04
N SER A 237 -10.74 -1.18 -20.11
CA SER A 237 -11.51 -2.12 -20.95
C SER A 237 -11.00 -2.13 -22.40
N GLY A 238 -10.56 -3.31 -22.87
CA GLY A 238 -10.20 -3.53 -24.29
C GLY A 238 -8.71 -3.45 -24.65
N GLY A 239 -7.80 -3.32 -23.69
CA GLY A 239 -6.34 -3.38 -23.92
C GLY A 239 -5.59 -4.14 -22.84
N GLY A 240 -4.36 -4.60 -23.15
CA GLY A 240 -3.42 -5.05 -22.12
C GLY A 240 -2.91 -3.88 -21.27
N LEU A 241 -2.54 -4.15 -20.02
CA LEU A 241 -2.03 -3.19 -19.03
C LEU A 241 -0.94 -2.26 -19.59
N PHE A 242 -0.07 -2.79 -20.45
CA PHE A 242 0.91 -2.04 -21.24
C PHE A 242 0.78 -2.45 -22.72
N THR A 243 -0.04 -1.75 -23.50
CA THR A 243 -0.14 -1.98 -24.96
C THR A 243 0.62 -0.90 -25.73
N HIS A 244 1.57 -1.30 -26.58
CA HIS A 244 2.40 -0.37 -27.35
C HIS A 244 2.46 -0.76 -28.82
N ARG A 245 2.33 0.24 -29.72
CA ARG A 245 2.43 0.06 -31.18
C ARG A 245 3.78 0.50 -31.77
N ARG A 246 4.54 1.44 -31.14
CA ARG A 246 5.93 1.85 -31.53
C ARG A 246 6.69 2.56 -30.38
N PHE A 247 8.01 2.65 -30.53
CA PHE A 247 9.05 2.97 -29.53
C PHE A 247 9.21 4.44 -29.07
N ASP A 248 8.36 5.40 -29.43
CA ASP A 248 8.58 6.81 -29.05
C ASP A 248 7.28 7.56 -28.71
N ARG A 249 6.88 7.53 -27.44
CA ARG A 249 5.67 8.18 -26.85
C ARG A 249 4.37 7.39 -27.00
N VAL A 250 4.07 6.58 -26.00
CA VAL A 250 2.69 6.14 -25.74
C VAL A 250 2.44 6.20 -24.24
N GLY A 251 1.50 7.05 -23.84
CA GLY A 251 1.09 7.13 -22.45
C GLY A 251 0.15 5.99 -22.08
N VAL A 252 0.42 5.30 -20.97
CA VAL A 252 -0.32 4.12 -20.50
C VAL A 252 -1.37 4.52 -19.49
N GLU A 253 -2.63 4.18 -19.76
CA GLU A 253 -3.73 4.35 -18.80
C GLU A 253 -3.86 3.09 -17.96
N VAL A 254 -3.81 3.26 -16.63
CA VAL A 254 -3.88 2.16 -15.68
C VAL A 254 -4.83 2.54 -14.55
N ARG A 255 -5.56 1.56 -14.00
CA ARG A 255 -6.35 1.71 -12.78
C ARG A 255 -5.79 0.83 -11.70
N VAL A 256 -5.68 1.34 -10.47
CA VAL A 256 -5.48 0.49 -9.28
C VAL A 256 -6.80 0.38 -8.55
N ARG A 257 -7.21 -0.85 -8.24
CA ARG A 257 -8.33 -1.15 -7.35
C ARG A 257 -7.78 -1.61 -6.00
N GLU A 258 -8.35 -1.08 -4.92
CA GLU A 258 -7.97 -1.43 -3.55
C GLU A 258 -8.17 -2.93 -3.25
N ALA A 259 -7.21 -3.54 -2.55
CA ALA A 259 -7.28 -4.93 -2.14
C ALA A 259 -8.39 -5.17 -1.11
N GLU A 260 -9.23 -6.16 -1.39
CA GLU A 260 -10.31 -6.62 -0.51
C GLU A 260 -9.82 -7.63 0.54
#